data_AF-A0A0G0YBT7-F1
#
_entry.id   AF-A0A0G0YBT7-F1
#
_cell.length_a   1.000
_cell.length_b   1.000
_cell.length_c   1.000
_cell.angle_alpha   90.00
_cell.angle_beta   90.00
_cell.angle_gamma   90.00
#
_symmetry.space_group_name_H-M   'P 1'
#
loop_
_entity.id
_entity.type
_entity.pdbx_description
1 polymer ?
#
loop_
_entity_poly.entity_id
_entity_poly.type
_entity_poly.pdbx_seq_one_letter_code
_entity_poly.pdbx_strand_id
1 'polypeptide(L)'
;MRTEILLAGNHEKLPEYLHNFFELDETRLEVLKERIKKFDGLVRLFVHPYFITADEEEDGFSQQKLNAINRAINILATNDPAKVPPLMIMEGQEKLPVLAENIQEFNSEFLSGHPKFRDVYIIPTRAGNSPEPAPVNKIDIKPSANDDGDIREYESDANWSVLTAKLKQLGVKKILIGGMLMEAVKMTDDGKLKGVGCVGATIRHLQDDFKVELSNLSYSRAEWDEDVRDNRRKFQQELKR
;
A
#
# COMPACT_ATOMS: atom_id res chain seq x y z
N MET A 1 17.56 -27.38 21.07
CA MET A 1 18.03 -26.00 20.80
C MET A 1 17.69 -25.71 19.36
N ARG A 2 16.72 -24.80 19.16
CA ARG A 2 16.26 -24.33 17.84
C ARG A 2 16.90 -22.97 17.64
N THR A 3 17.84 -22.90 16.71
CA THR A 3 18.34 -21.64 16.16
C THR A 3 18.74 -21.90 14.73
N GLU A 4 17.86 -21.60 13.78
CA GLU A 4 18.27 -21.28 12.41
C GLU A 4 17.39 -20.12 11.94
N ILE A 5 17.94 -18.92 12.07
CA ILE A 5 17.55 -17.73 11.31
C ILE A 5 18.41 -17.81 10.04
N LEU A 6 17.79 -18.03 8.89
CA LEU A 6 18.34 -17.99 7.52
C LEU A 6 17.10 -18.23 6.63
N LEU A 7 16.68 -17.37 5.70
CA LEU A 7 17.41 -16.98 4.50
C LEU A 7 16.77 -15.78 3.80
N ALA A 8 17.63 -14.88 3.31
CA ALA A 8 17.39 -14.15 2.08
C ALA A 8 17.13 -15.15 0.93
N GLY A 9 16.04 -14.95 0.17
CA GLY A 9 15.85 -15.62 -1.13
C GLY A 9 15.09 -16.95 -1.15
N ASN A 10 14.32 -17.30 -0.12
CA ASN A 10 13.34 -18.39 -0.24
C ASN A 10 12.01 -17.85 -0.74
N HIS A 11 11.55 -18.37 -1.89
CA HIS A 11 10.17 -18.27 -2.36
C HIS A 11 9.24 -19.04 -1.41
N GLU A 12 9.06 -18.56 -0.19
CA GLU A 12 7.91 -18.97 0.59
C GLU A 12 6.67 -18.46 -0.16
N LYS A 13 5.90 -19.42 -0.65
CA LYS A 13 4.61 -19.14 -1.27
C LYS A 13 3.80 -18.33 -0.26
N LEU A 14 3.41 -17.12 -0.62
CA LEU A 14 2.56 -16.27 0.21
C LEU A 14 1.37 -17.11 0.72
N PRO A 15 0.90 -16.86 1.96
CA PRO A 15 -0.30 -17.52 2.47
C PRO A 15 -1.44 -17.42 1.46
N GLU A 16 -2.32 -18.42 1.40
CA GLU A 16 -3.35 -18.52 0.34
C GLU A 16 -4.30 -17.31 0.26
N TYR A 17 -4.38 -16.51 1.32
CA TYR A 17 -5.20 -15.30 1.40
C TYR A 17 -4.49 -14.02 0.92
N LEU A 18 -3.16 -14.06 0.73
CA LEU A 18 -2.37 -12.98 0.15
C LEU A 18 -2.09 -13.30 -1.31
N HIS A 19 -2.60 -12.45 -2.20
CA HIS A 19 -2.49 -12.67 -3.64
C HIS A 19 -1.66 -11.57 -4.28
N ASN A 20 -0.62 -11.94 -5.02
CA ASN A 20 0.06 -10.97 -5.88
C ASN A 20 -0.91 -10.47 -6.95
N PHE A 21 -1.21 -9.17 -6.92
CA PHE A 21 -2.17 -8.51 -7.79
C PHE A 21 -1.81 -8.67 -9.26
N PHE A 22 -0.53 -8.72 -9.62
CA PHE A 22 -0.09 -8.88 -11.01
C PHE A 22 -0.19 -10.32 -11.51
N GLU A 23 -0.21 -11.31 -10.61
CA GLU A 23 -0.18 -12.75 -10.93
C GLU A 23 -1.51 -13.47 -10.66
N LEU A 24 -2.61 -12.74 -10.48
CA LEU A 24 -3.94 -13.32 -10.31
C LEU A 24 -4.33 -14.22 -11.50
N ASP A 25 -4.72 -15.46 -11.20
CA ASP A 25 -5.38 -16.35 -12.16
C ASP A 25 -6.76 -15.81 -12.57
N GLU A 26 -7.32 -16.35 -13.66
CA GLU A 26 -8.61 -15.91 -14.22
C GLU A 26 -9.76 -16.01 -13.20
N THR A 27 -9.76 -17.05 -12.36
CA THR A 27 -10.82 -17.25 -11.36
C THR A 27 -10.79 -16.13 -10.32
N ARG A 28 -9.61 -15.85 -9.76
CA ARG A 28 -9.41 -14.78 -8.77
C ARG A 28 -9.62 -13.40 -9.37
N LEU A 29 -9.25 -13.21 -10.63
CA LEU A 29 -9.48 -11.96 -11.35
C LEU A 29 -10.98 -11.65 -11.45
N GLU A 30 -11.80 -12.62 -11.86
CA GLU A 30 -13.25 -12.44 -11.96
C GLU A 30 -13.91 -12.27 -10.58
N VAL A 31 -13.46 -13.00 -9.56
CA VAL A 31 -13.91 -12.79 -8.17
C VAL A 31 -13.63 -11.37 -7.72
N LEU A 32 -12.42 -10.86 -7.94
CA LEU A 32 -12.04 -9.49 -7.58
C LEU A 32 -12.88 -8.46 -8.36
N LYS A 33 -13.06 -8.65 -9.66
CA LYS A 33 -13.85 -7.77 -10.52
C LYS A 33 -15.31 -7.65 -10.07
N GLU A 34 -15.97 -8.78 -9.77
CA GLU A 34 -17.34 -8.76 -9.26
C GLU A 34 -17.43 -8.11 -7.87
N ARG A 35 -16.41 -8.30 -7.02
CA ARG A 35 -16.34 -7.57 -5.75
C ARG A 35 -16.20 -6.07 -5.96
N ILE A 36 -15.30 -5.62 -6.84
CA ILE A 36 -15.12 -4.19 -7.15
C ILE A 36 -16.43 -3.59 -7.65
N LYS A 37 -17.13 -4.29 -8.55
CA LYS A 37 -18.44 -3.89 -9.08
C LYS A 37 -19.50 -3.78 -7.99
N LYS A 38 -19.57 -4.73 -7.05
CA LYS A 38 -20.49 -4.68 -5.89
C LYS A 38 -20.31 -3.44 -5.02
N PHE A 39 -19.10 -2.90 -4.96
CA PHE A 39 -18.78 -1.66 -4.23
C PHE A 39 -18.67 -0.45 -5.16
N ASP A 40 -19.39 -0.44 -6.29
CA ASP A 40 -19.45 0.67 -7.24
C ASP A 40 -18.09 1.14 -7.77
N GLY A 41 -17.14 0.21 -7.89
CA GLY A 41 -15.78 0.50 -8.33
C GLY A 41 -14.84 0.97 -7.23
N LEU A 42 -15.23 0.90 -5.95
CA LEU A 42 -14.41 1.32 -4.81
C LEU A 42 -13.41 0.22 -4.39
N VAL A 43 -12.16 0.63 -4.19
CA VAL A 43 -11.11 -0.17 -3.52
C VAL A 43 -10.47 0.62 -2.39
N ARG A 44 -9.89 -0.09 -1.42
CA ARG A 44 -9.01 0.48 -0.39
C ARG A 44 -7.57 0.14 -0.73
N LEU A 45 -6.71 1.15 -0.80
CA LEU A 45 -5.30 0.99 -1.11
C LEU A 45 -4.47 1.51 0.07
N PHE A 46 -3.66 0.65 0.69
CA PHE A 46 -2.72 1.07 1.71
C PHE A 46 -1.30 1.02 1.15
N VAL A 47 -0.60 2.14 1.24
CA VAL A 47 0.77 2.28 0.72
C VAL A 47 1.76 2.17 1.86
N HIS A 48 2.63 1.17 1.79
CA HIS A 48 3.70 0.91 2.74
C HIS A 48 3.26 0.93 4.20
N PRO A 49 2.17 0.22 4.59
CA PRO A 49 1.67 0.29 5.95
C PRO A 49 2.59 -0.29 7.03
N TYR A 50 3.64 -1.04 6.65
CA TYR A 50 4.58 -1.69 7.57
C TYR A 50 6.05 -1.32 7.31
N PHE A 51 6.28 -0.26 6.54
CA PHE A 51 7.62 0.18 6.13
C PHE A 51 8.51 0.71 7.27
N ILE A 52 7.98 0.91 8.49
CA ILE A 52 8.76 1.41 9.61
C ILE A 52 9.53 0.27 10.26
N THR A 53 10.86 0.35 10.19
CA THR A 53 11.77 -0.48 10.99
C THR A 53 11.91 0.10 12.39
N ALA A 54 12.33 -0.71 13.35
CA ALA A 54 12.59 -0.26 14.72
C ALA A 54 13.61 0.90 14.80
N ASP A 55 14.50 1.04 13.81
CA ASP A 55 15.48 2.13 13.73
C ASP A 55 14.85 3.47 13.28
N GLU A 56 13.69 3.45 12.60
CA GLU A 56 12.93 4.65 12.22
C GLU A 56 12.07 5.21 13.38
N GLU A 57 12.06 4.54 14.55
CA GLU A 57 11.42 5.05 15.77
C GLU A 57 12.09 6.33 16.31
N GLU A 58 13.39 6.51 16.07
CA GLU A 58 14.14 7.71 16.47
C GLU A 58 13.74 8.96 15.64
N ASP A 59 13.05 8.76 14.51
CA ASP A 59 12.82 9.76 13.47
C ASP A 59 11.51 10.57 13.62
N GLY A 60 10.82 10.42 14.77
CA GLY A 60 9.65 11.20 15.15
C GLY A 60 8.29 10.54 14.87
N PHE A 61 8.27 9.21 14.66
CA PHE A 61 7.04 8.47 14.39
C PHE A 61 6.24 8.16 15.67
N SER A 62 4.92 8.36 15.65
CA SER A 62 4.05 8.05 16.79
C SER A 62 3.67 6.56 16.81
N GLN A 63 4.27 5.79 17.73
CA GLN A 63 3.97 4.36 17.90
C GLN A 63 2.48 4.06 18.06
N GLN A 64 1.75 4.92 18.76
CA GLN A 64 0.30 4.77 18.95
C GLN A 64 -0.47 4.84 17.62
N LYS A 65 -0.07 5.74 16.71
CA LYS A 65 -0.70 5.88 15.39
C LYS A 65 -0.32 4.74 14.46
N LEU A 66 0.93 4.29 14.50
CA LEU A 66 1.37 3.11 13.76
C LEU A 66 0.62 1.86 14.19
N ASN A 67 0.52 1.62 15.50
CA ASN A 67 -0.27 0.54 16.06
C ASN A 67 -1.75 0.66 15.69
N ALA A 68 -2.31 1.87 15.64
CA ALA A 68 -3.69 2.10 15.23
C ALA A 68 -3.92 1.79 13.73
N ILE A 69 -3.00 2.17 12.85
CA ILE A 69 -3.06 1.86 11.41
C ILE A 69 -2.91 0.36 11.20
N ASN A 70 -1.91 -0.27 11.82
CA ASN A 70 -1.70 -1.72 11.76
C ASN A 70 -2.96 -2.47 12.22
N ARG A 71 -3.50 -2.11 13.39
CA ARG A 71 -4.75 -2.68 13.90
C ARG A 71 -5.92 -2.49 12.94
N ALA A 72 -6.07 -1.30 12.35
CA ALA A 72 -7.15 -1.04 11.40
C ALA A 72 -7.01 -1.90 10.14
N ILE A 73 -5.80 -2.06 9.60
CA ILE A 73 -5.54 -2.90 8.43
C ILE A 73 -5.83 -4.37 8.74
N ASN A 74 -5.40 -4.87 9.89
CA ASN A 74 -5.70 -6.25 10.27
C ASN A 74 -7.20 -6.49 10.47
N ILE A 75 -7.94 -5.53 11.05
CA ILE A 75 -9.41 -5.58 11.09
C ILE A 75 -10.01 -5.60 9.67
N LEU A 76 -9.46 -4.81 8.74
CA LEU A 76 -9.93 -4.80 7.35
C LEU A 76 -9.62 -6.09 6.61
N ALA A 77 -8.47 -6.72 6.88
CA ALA A 77 -8.02 -7.99 6.30
C ALA A 77 -8.85 -9.19 6.79
N THR A 78 -9.55 -9.04 7.92
CA THR A 78 -10.30 -10.12 8.60
C THR A 78 -11.80 -9.92 8.62
N ASN A 79 -12.27 -8.74 8.20
CA ASN A 79 -13.69 -8.44 8.07
C ASN A 79 -14.36 -9.25 6.96
N ASP A 80 -15.67 -9.46 7.11
CA ASP A 80 -16.51 -10.11 6.11
C ASP A 80 -16.37 -9.43 4.74
N PRO A 81 -15.85 -10.13 3.70
CA PRO A 81 -15.60 -9.57 2.38
C PRO A 81 -16.87 -9.05 1.70
N ALA A 82 -18.06 -9.46 2.15
CA ALA A 82 -19.34 -8.97 1.64
C ALA A 82 -19.70 -7.56 2.15
N LYS A 83 -19.08 -7.09 3.24
CA LYS A 83 -19.41 -5.82 3.91
C LYS A 83 -18.38 -4.72 3.67
N VAL A 84 -17.20 -5.08 3.17
CA VAL A 84 -16.09 -4.14 2.98
C VAL A 84 -15.52 -4.20 1.56
N PRO A 85 -15.17 -3.05 0.96
CA PRO A 85 -14.46 -2.99 -0.32
C PRO A 85 -13.17 -3.83 -0.35
N PRO A 86 -12.73 -4.28 -1.54
CA PRO A 86 -11.42 -4.91 -1.75
C PRO A 86 -10.27 -4.11 -1.14
N LEU A 87 -9.22 -4.82 -0.71
CA LEU A 87 -8.12 -4.31 0.11
C LEU A 87 -6.87 -4.65 -0.68
N MET A 88 -6.20 -3.61 -1.09
CA MET A 88 -4.96 -3.65 -1.81
C MET A 88 -3.89 -3.06 -0.91
N ILE A 89 -2.73 -3.70 -0.88
CA ILE A 89 -1.58 -3.23 -0.10
C ILE A 89 -0.40 -3.10 -1.05
N MET A 90 0.12 -1.88 -1.18
CA MET A 90 1.42 -1.64 -1.83
C MET A 90 2.51 -1.80 -0.80
N GLU A 91 3.44 -2.72 -1.01
CA GLU A 91 4.50 -2.97 -0.05
C GLU A 91 5.77 -3.52 -0.71
N GLY A 92 6.92 -3.18 -0.14
CA GLY A 92 8.22 -3.69 -0.56
C GLY A 92 8.25 -5.21 -0.50
N GLN A 93 8.81 -5.86 -1.53
CA GLN A 93 8.85 -7.32 -1.60
C GLN A 93 9.51 -7.95 -0.36
N GLU A 94 10.55 -7.30 0.15
CA GLU A 94 11.30 -7.68 1.35
C GLU A 94 10.47 -7.60 2.65
N LYS A 95 9.34 -6.89 2.63
CA LYS A 95 8.43 -6.72 3.78
C LYS A 95 7.21 -7.62 3.73
N LEU A 96 6.98 -8.34 2.62
CA LEU A 96 5.81 -9.23 2.48
C LEU A 96 5.75 -10.36 3.51
N PRO A 97 6.85 -11.00 3.93
CA PRO A 97 6.81 -11.98 5.01
C PRO A 97 6.34 -11.37 6.33
N VAL A 98 6.86 -10.19 6.67
CA VAL A 98 6.47 -9.44 7.90
C VAL A 98 4.99 -9.03 7.85
N LEU A 99 4.49 -8.63 6.69
CA LEU A 99 3.07 -8.35 6.47
C LEU A 99 2.21 -9.60 6.73
N ALA A 100 2.62 -10.75 6.18
CA ALA A 100 1.92 -12.02 6.34
C ALA A 100 1.86 -12.47 7.81
N GLU A 101 2.99 -12.40 8.51
CA GLU A 101 3.09 -12.72 9.93
C GLU A 101 2.18 -11.83 10.77
N ASN A 102 2.24 -10.51 10.58
CA ASN A 102 1.39 -9.56 11.32
C ASN A 102 -0.11 -9.83 11.16
N ILE A 103 -0.56 -10.10 9.93
CA ILE A 103 -1.98 -10.41 9.67
C ILE A 103 -2.36 -11.74 10.34
N GLN A 104 -1.48 -12.74 10.26
CA GLN A 104 -1.71 -14.05 10.85
C GLN A 104 -1.77 -14.01 12.38
N GLU A 105 -0.82 -13.34 13.03
CA GLU A 105 -0.76 -13.19 14.49
C GLU A 105 -2.02 -12.49 15.01
N PHE A 106 -2.38 -11.35 14.42
CA PHE A 106 -3.59 -10.62 14.80
C PHE A 106 -4.85 -11.50 14.72
N ASN A 107 -4.99 -12.32 13.68
CA ASN A 107 -6.10 -13.27 13.56
C ASN A 107 -6.10 -14.28 14.70
N SER A 108 -4.93 -14.84 15.01
CA SER A 108 -4.76 -15.90 15.99
C SER A 108 -5.10 -15.42 17.42
N GLU A 109 -4.78 -14.17 17.74
CA GLU A 109 -5.01 -13.57 19.05
C GLU A 109 -6.42 -12.99 19.23
N PHE A 110 -6.97 -12.34 18.20
CA PHE A 110 -8.20 -11.54 18.34
C PHE A 110 -9.46 -12.23 17.83
N LEU A 111 -9.35 -13.24 16.96
CA LEU A 111 -10.51 -13.94 16.38
C LEU A 111 -10.50 -15.40 16.84
N SER A 112 -10.76 -15.59 18.13
CA SER A 112 -10.93 -16.93 18.71
C SER A 112 -12.09 -17.66 18.02
N GLY A 113 -11.75 -18.68 17.22
CA GLY A 113 -12.73 -19.69 16.79
C GLY A 113 -13.04 -19.80 15.31
N HIS A 114 -12.25 -19.23 14.40
CA HIS A 114 -11.98 -19.72 13.01
C HIS A 114 -11.45 -18.53 12.20
N PRO A 115 -10.17 -18.52 11.79
CA PRO A 115 -9.63 -17.38 11.04
C PRO A 115 -10.34 -17.29 9.68
N LYS A 116 -11.11 -16.22 9.49
CA LYS A 116 -11.70 -15.86 8.19
C LYS A 116 -10.75 -14.90 7.51
N PHE A 117 -9.61 -15.43 7.05
CA PHE A 117 -8.75 -14.65 6.19
C PHE A 117 -9.51 -14.33 4.90
N ARG A 118 -9.52 -13.06 4.54
CA ARG A 118 -10.07 -12.61 3.25
C ARG A 118 -8.94 -12.53 2.23
N ASP A 119 -9.29 -12.54 0.96
CA ASP A 119 -8.35 -12.17 -0.10
C ASP A 119 -7.88 -10.71 0.06
N VAL A 120 -6.57 -10.57 0.31
CA VAL A 120 -5.82 -9.32 0.30
C VAL A 120 -4.94 -9.32 -0.94
N TYR A 121 -4.97 -8.23 -1.70
CA TYR A 121 -4.26 -8.13 -2.97
C TYR A 121 -2.99 -7.29 -2.79
N ILE A 122 -1.85 -7.93 -2.93
CA ILE A 122 -0.54 -7.30 -2.76
C ILE A 122 -0.10 -6.73 -4.09
N ILE A 123 0.22 -5.44 -4.11
CA ILE A 123 0.89 -4.76 -5.21
C ILE A 123 2.35 -4.64 -4.78
N PRO A 124 3.24 -5.56 -5.19
CA PRO A 124 4.64 -5.45 -4.81
C PRO A 124 5.21 -4.14 -5.36
N THR A 125 6.13 -3.55 -4.60
CA THR A 125 6.83 -2.32 -4.98
C THR A 125 8.34 -2.49 -4.88
N ARG A 126 9.07 -1.69 -5.64
CA ARG A 126 10.53 -1.60 -5.60
C ARG A 126 10.96 -0.17 -5.34
N ALA A 127 12.01 -0.03 -4.53
CA ALA A 127 12.76 1.20 -4.32
C ALA A 127 11.85 2.42 -4.05
N GLY A 128 11.29 2.47 -2.83
CA GLY A 128 10.19 3.37 -2.52
C GLY A 128 8.86 2.80 -3.01
N ASN A 129 8.06 3.62 -3.68
CA ASN A 129 6.65 3.34 -3.97
C ASN A 129 6.34 2.89 -5.41
N SER A 130 7.33 2.62 -6.25
CA SER A 130 7.12 2.18 -7.64
C SER A 130 6.55 0.77 -7.69
N PRO A 131 5.38 0.52 -8.33
CA PRO A 131 4.85 -0.84 -8.50
C PRO A 131 5.82 -1.74 -9.27
N GLU A 132 5.80 -3.04 -8.98
CA GLU A 132 6.64 -4.02 -9.66
C GLU A 132 5.79 -5.10 -10.32
N PRO A 133 5.40 -4.93 -11.59
CA PRO A 133 4.56 -5.89 -12.30
C PRO A 133 5.29 -7.16 -12.74
N ALA A 134 6.63 -7.22 -12.59
CA ALA A 134 7.42 -8.39 -12.95
C ALA A 134 7.27 -9.53 -11.92
N PRO A 135 7.32 -10.80 -12.34
CA PRO A 135 7.22 -11.93 -11.41
C PRO A 135 8.34 -11.94 -10.37
N VAL A 136 7.99 -12.29 -9.13
CA VAL A 136 8.86 -12.30 -7.93
C VAL A 136 10.13 -13.16 -8.13
N ASN A 137 10.11 -14.11 -9.07
CA ASN A 137 11.13 -15.14 -9.22
C ASN A 137 12.13 -14.88 -10.36
N LYS A 138 12.16 -13.69 -10.95
CA LYS A 138 13.03 -13.37 -12.12
C LYS A 138 14.03 -12.24 -11.90
N ILE A 139 14.23 -11.79 -10.66
CA ILE A 139 14.98 -10.57 -10.41
C ILE A 139 16.28 -10.89 -9.66
N ASP A 140 17.26 -11.39 -10.42
CA ASP A 140 18.68 -11.27 -10.05
C ASP A 140 19.14 -9.87 -10.45
N ILE A 141 18.93 -8.87 -9.59
CA ILE A 141 19.46 -7.52 -9.83
C ILE A 141 20.09 -7.01 -8.53
N LYS A 142 21.43 -6.97 -8.53
CA LYS A 142 22.22 -6.31 -7.50
C LYS A 142 21.71 -4.87 -7.31
N PRO A 143 21.62 -4.35 -6.08
CA PRO A 143 21.43 -2.92 -5.88
C PRO A 143 22.56 -2.22 -6.64
N SER A 144 22.22 -1.42 -7.66
CA SER A 144 23.22 -0.57 -8.27
C SER A 144 23.55 0.47 -7.22
N ALA A 145 24.71 0.30 -6.59
CA ALA A 145 25.34 1.30 -5.75
C ALA A 145 25.71 2.50 -6.61
N ASN A 146 24.71 3.32 -6.93
CA ASN A 146 24.93 4.69 -7.33
C ASN A 146 24.32 5.53 -6.21
N ASP A 147 25.19 6.25 -5.51
CA ASP A 147 24.96 7.12 -4.35
C ASP A 147 24.06 8.34 -4.65
N ASP A 148 23.29 8.33 -5.73
CA ASP A 148 22.34 9.38 -6.06
C ASP A 148 20.97 8.71 -6.20
N GLY A 149 20.06 9.01 -5.25
CA GLY A 149 18.75 8.38 -5.05
C GLY A 149 17.71 8.56 -6.16
N ASP A 150 18.13 8.55 -7.43
CA ASP A 150 17.28 8.56 -8.62
C ASP A 150 17.11 7.13 -9.15
N ILE A 151 16.12 6.42 -8.60
CA ILE A 151 15.45 5.39 -9.41
C ILE A 151 14.80 6.13 -10.57
N ARG A 152 15.36 5.95 -11.77
CA ARG A 152 14.97 6.61 -13.02
C ARG A 152 13.45 6.72 -13.15
N GLU A 153 12.95 7.94 -13.12
CA GLU A 153 11.53 8.34 -13.23
C GLU A 153 10.79 7.60 -14.37
N TYR A 154 11.49 7.27 -15.45
CA TYR A 154 10.97 6.58 -16.63
C TYR A 154 10.58 5.10 -16.41
N GLU A 155 11.29 4.35 -15.55
CA GLU A 155 10.93 2.95 -15.21
C GLU A 155 9.74 2.90 -14.23
N SER A 156 9.57 3.97 -13.44
CA SER A 156 8.41 4.16 -12.56
C SER A 156 7.12 4.34 -13.37
N ASP A 157 7.09 5.24 -14.36
CA ASP A 157 5.85 5.58 -15.09
C ASP A 157 5.27 4.43 -15.91
N ALA A 158 6.13 3.59 -16.51
CA ALA A 158 5.69 2.40 -17.23
C ALA A 158 5.00 1.40 -16.28
N ASN A 159 5.56 1.19 -15.09
CA ASN A 159 4.98 0.30 -14.09
C ASN A 159 3.65 0.85 -13.52
N TRP A 160 3.58 2.16 -13.30
CA TRP A 160 2.32 2.84 -12.95
C TRP A 160 1.27 2.70 -14.04
N SER A 161 1.65 2.79 -15.31
CA SER A 161 0.74 2.58 -16.44
C SER A 161 0.17 1.16 -16.45
N VAL A 162 0.99 0.15 -16.13
CA VAL A 162 0.53 -1.25 -16.02
C VAL A 162 -0.46 -1.42 -14.86
N LEU A 163 -0.13 -0.89 -13.67
CA LEU A 163 -1.04 -0.91 -12.52
C LEU A 163 -2.37 -0.23 -12.85
N THR A 164 -2.31 0.96 -13.44
CA THR A 164 -3.48 1.76 -13.83
C THR A 164 -4.34 1.03 -14.84
N ALA A 165 -3.75 0.43 -15.88
CA ALA A 165 -4.49 -0.34 -16.88
C ALA A 165 -5.20 -1.54 -16.24
N LYS A 166 -4.53 -2.26 -15.33
CA LYS A 166 -5.12 -3.40 -14.63
C LYS A 166 -6.26 -3.00 -13.68
N LEU A 167 -6.12 -1.88 -12.97
CA LEU A 167 -7.18 -1.32 -12.13
C LEU A 167 -8.41 -0.90 -12.98
N LYS A 168 -8.18 -0.26 -14.14
CA LYS A 168 -9.24 0.08 -15.10
C LYS A 168 -9.95 -1.17 -15.64
N GLN A 169 -9.20 -2.20 -16.01
CA GLN A 169 -9.74 -3.48 -16.48
C GLN A 169 -10.67 -4.14 -15.45
N LEU A 170 -10.33 -4.02 -14.16
CA LEU A 170 -11.13 -4.51 -13.05
C LEU A 170 -12.36 -3.65 -12.73
N GLY A 171 -12.53 -2.51 -13.40
CA GLY A 171 -13.64 -1.59 -13.18
C GLY A 171 -13.50 -0.70 -11.94
N VAL A 172 -12.27 -0.47 -11.48
CA VAL A 172 -12.00 0.49 -10.40
C VAL A 172 -12.34 1.90 -10.89
N LYS A 173 -13.07 2.63 -10.06
CA LYS A 173 -13.48 4.03 -10.29
C LYS A 173 -13.03 4.95 -9.17
N LYS A 174 -12.93 4.41 -7.95
CA LYS A 174 -12.64 5.17 -6.75
C LYS A 174 -11.63 4.43 -5.87
N ILE A 175 -10.67 5.17 -5.34
CA ILE A 175 -9.63 4.64 -4.46
C ILE A 175 -9.68 5.41 -3.14
N LEU A 176 -9.95 4.71 -2.04
CA LEU A 176 -9.73 5.23 -0.69
C LEU A 176 -8.31 4.87 -0.28
N ILE A 177 -7.40 5.84 -0.29
CA ILE A 177 -5.96 5.61 -0.10
C ILE A 177 -5.51 5.94 1.32
N GLY A 178 -4.72 5.06 1.94
CA GLY A 178 -4.11 5.26 3.26
C GLY A 178 -2.69 4.70 3.29
N GLY A 179 -2.11 4.57 4.48
CA GLY A 179 -0.75 4.07 4.65
C GLY A 179 0.21 5.14 5.17
N MET A 180 1.50 4.97 4.90
CA MET A 180 2.55 5.77 5.54
C MET A 180 3.10 6.87 4.64
N LEU A 181 3.56 7.94 5.29
CA LEU A 181 4.20 9.11 4.65
C LEU A 181 3.29 9.81 3.63
N MET A 182 2.18 10.36 4.14
CA MET A 182 1.41 11.38 3.44
C MET A 182 1.88 12.76 3.87
N GLU A 183 2.62 13.44 3.00
CA GLU A 183 3.07 14.81 3.21
C GLU A 183 2.53 15.69 2.09
N ALA A 184 2.12 16.91 2.41
CA ALA A 184 1.68 17.88 1.41
C ALA A 184 2.61 19.09 1.51
N VAL A 185 3.41 19.30 0.48
CA VAL A 185 4.29 20.46 0.38
C VAL A 185 3.77 21.40 -0.71
N LYS A 186 3.84 22.71 -0.45
CA LYS A 186 3.58 23.73 -1.45
C LYS A 186 4.80 23.81 -2.36
N MET A 187 4.68 23.39 -3.62
CA MET A 187 5.85 23.30 -4.51
C MET A 187 5.58 23.63 -5.98
N THR A 188 4.38 24.07 -6.34
CA THR A 188 4.12 24.47 -7.73
C THR A 188 4.08 25.99 -7.86
N ASP A 189 4.56 26.50 -8.99
CA ASP A 189 4.56 27.93 -9.33
C ASP A 189 3.15 28.53 -9.37
N ASP A 190 2.13 27.68 -9.52
CA ASP A 190 0.70 28.03 -9.48
C ASP A 190 0.06 27.92 -8.08
N GLY A 191 0.86 27.62 -7.05
CA GLY A 191 0.43 27.60 -5.65
C GLY A 191 -0.38 26.37 -5.22
N LYS A 192 -0.49 25.34 -6.07
CA LYS A 192 -1.12 24.05 -5.73
C LYS A 192 -0.25 23.23 -4.78
N LEU A 193 -0.93 22.35 -4.04
CA LEU A 193 -0.28 21.43 -3.12
C LEU A 193 0.16 20.17 -3.85
N LYS A 194 1.43 19.79 -3.67
CA LYS A 194 1.99 18.54 -4.19
C LYS A 194 2.04 17.52 -3.05
N GLY A 195 1.37 16.39 -3.24
CA GLY A 195 1.54 15.22 -2.38
C GLY A 195 2.96 14.66 -2.54
N VAL A 196 3.70 14.59 -1.43
CA VAL A 196 5.03 13.98 -1.31
C VAL A 196 5.00 12.88 -0.23
N GLY A 197 6.09 12.13 -0.13
CA GLY A 197 6.10 10.85 0.56
C GLY A 197 5.36 9.76 -0.23
N CYS A 198 5.37 8.53 0.28
CA CYS A 198 4.88 7.36 -0.43
C CYS A 198 3.39 7.45 -0.82
N VAL A 199 2.53 7.82 0.13
CA VAL A 199 1.10 8.00 -0.16
C VAL A 199 0.88 9.17 -1.11
N GLY A 200 1.58 10.30 -0.90
CA GLY A 200 1.44 11.48 -1.76
C GLY A 200 1.85 11.21 -3.22
N ALA A 201 2.96 10.49 -3.41
CA ALA A 201 3.40 10.07 -4.73
C ALA A 201 2.42 9.09 -5.40
N THR A 202 1.87 8.12 -4.68
CA THR A 202 0.84 7.22 -5.21
C THR A 202 -0.43 7.98 -5.63
N ILE A 203 -0.85 9.00 -4.86
CA ILE A 203 -1.98 9.85 -5.26
C ILE A 203 -1.70 10.54 -6.59
N ARG A 204 -0.50 11.10 -6.77
CA ARG A 204 -0.12 11.81 -8.02
C ARG A 204 -0.26 10.93 -9.25
N HIS A 205 0.11 9.65 -9.17
CA HIS A 205 0.02 8.73 -10.30
C HIS A 205 -1.40 8.22 -10.58
N LEU A 206 -2.31 8.26 -9.61
CA LEU A 206 -3.64 7.65 -9.73
C LEU A 206 -4.80 8.66 -9.87
N GLN A 207 -4.61 9.91 -9.43
CA GLN A 207 -5.69 10.90 -9.34
C GLN A 207 -6.27 11.35 -10.69
N ASP A 208 -5.50 11.24 -11.78
CA ASP A 208 -5.99 11.64 -13.12
C ASP A 208 -6.94 10.60 -13.72
N ASP A 209 -6.85 9.35 -13.26
CA ASP A 209 -7.61 8.21 -13.80
C ASP A 209 -8.71 7.71 -12.88
N PHE A 210 -8.62 8.01 -11.58
CA PHE A 210 -9.55 7.52 -10.56
C PHE A 210 -9.95 8.65 -9.62
N LYS A 211 -11.16 8.56 -9.06
CA LYS A 211 -11.53 9.41 -7.92
C LYS A 211 -10.74 8.95 -6.69
N VAL A 212 -9.75 9.74 -6.26
CA VAL A 212 -8.92 9.40 -5.10
C VAL A 212 -9.38 10.19 -3.87
N GLU A 213 -9.65 9.47 -2.77
CA GLU A 213 -9.95 10.08 -1.48
C GLU A 213 -8.91 9.63 -0.44
N LEU A 214 -8.38 10.57 0.34
CA LEU A 214 -7.45 10.25 1.42
C LEU A 214 -8.19 9.69 2.64
N SER A 215 -7.81 8.49 3.05
CA SER A 215 -8.26 7.82 4.27
C SER A 215 -7.79 8.57 5.51
N ASN A 216 -8.56 8.48 6.60
CA ASN A 216 -8.10 8.89 7.92
C ASN A 216 -6.99 7.96 8.47
N LEU A 217 -6.80 6.79 7.85
CA LEU A 217 -5.72 5.86 8.14
C LEU A 217 -4.47 6.16 7.29
N SER A 218 -4.11 7.43 7.20
CA SER A 218 -2.87 7.88 6.56
C SER A 218 -1.99 8.60 7.57
N TYR A 219 -0.74 8.17 7.70
CA TYR A 219 0.24 8.75 8.61
C TYR A 219 1.07 9.83 7.93
N SER A 220 1.46 10.89 8.65
CA SER A 220 2.41 11.90 8.20
C SER A 220 3.52 12.06 9.25
N ARG A 221 4.79 12.13 8.83
CA ARG A 221 5.94 12.32 9.75
C ARG A 221 5.84 13.64 10.50
N ALA A 222 5.30 14.67 9.86
CA ALA A 222 5.27 16.04 10.35
C ALA A 222 3.93 16.46 11.00
N GLU A 223 3.18 15.55 11.64
CA GLU A 223 1.92 15.94 12.34
C GLU A 223 2.13 16.91 13.52
N TRP A 224 3.37 17.31 13.82
CA TRP A 224 3.73 18.34 14.79
C TRP A 224 3.77 19.76 14.19
N ASP A 225 3.91 19.90 12.87
CA ASP A 225 3.94 21.20 12.19
C ASP A 225 2.50 21.64 11.80
N GLU A 226 2.09 22.83 12.23
CA GLU A 226 0.75 23.38 11.93
C GLU A 226 0.57 23.63 10.42
N ASP A 227 1.64 24.04 9.73
CA ASP A 227 1.59 24.31 8.28
C ASP A 227 1.33 23.03 7.47
N VAL A 228 1.91 21.91 7.90
CA VAL A 228 1.70 20.61 7.25
C VAL A 228 0.29 20.08 7.48
N ARG A 229 -0.29 20.30 8.66
CA ARG A 229 -1.69 19.91 8.96
C ARG A 229 -2.67 20.69 8.10
N ASP A 230 -2.47 22.00 7.98
CA ASP A 230 -3.31 22.86 7.14
C ASP A 230 -3.16 22.51 5.66
N ASN A 231 -1.93 22.24 5.19
CA ASN A 231 -1.68 21.79 3.84
C ASN A 231 -2.35 20.44 3.56
N ARG A 232 -2.26 19.47 4.47
CA ARG A 232 -2.98 18.19 4.31
C ARG A 232 -4.49 18.40 4.20
N ARG A 233 -5.07 19.27 5.04
CA ARG A 233 -6.51 19.56 5.00
C ARG A 233 -6.93 20.22 3.70
N LYS A 234 -6.15 21.20 3.21
CA LYS A 234 -6.37 21.86 1.91
C LYS A 234 -6.24 20.85 0.76
N PHE A 235 -5.21 20.00 0.77
CA PHE A 235 -5.03 18.95 -0.22
C PHE A 235 -6.22 17.96 -0.25
N GLN A 236 -6.72 17.56 0.93
CA GLN A 236 -7.93 16.75 1.03
C GLN A 236 -9.19 17.44 0.46
N GLN A 237 -9.27 18.76 0.52
CA GLN A 237 -10.36 19.52 -0.08
C GLN A 237 -10.19 19.62 -1.61
N GLU A 238 -8.95 19.74 -2.10
CA GLU A 238 -8.64 19.73 -3.53
C GLU A 238 -9.00 18.39 -4.18
N LEU A 239 -8.68 17.26 -3.54
CA LEU A 239 -9.05 15.92 -4.02
C LEU A 239 -10.57 15.67 -4.11
N LYS A 240 -11.39 16.51 -3.48
CA LYS A 240 -12.86 16.39 -3.50
C LYS A 240 -13.52 17.21 -4.62
N ARG A 241 -12.77 18.09 -5.30
CA ARG A 241 -13.25 18.92 -6.41
C ARG A 241 -13.22 18.13 -7.70
#